data_AF-W2SSK7-F1
#
_entry.id   AF-W2SSK7-F1
#
_cell.length_a   1.000
_cell.length_b   1.000
_cell.length_c   1.000
_cell.angle_alpha   90.00
_cell.angle_beta   90.00
_cell.angle_gamma   90.00
#
_symmetry.space_group_name_H-M   'P 1'
#
loop_
_entity.id
_entity.type
_entity.pdbx_description
1 polymer ?
#
loop_
_entity_poly.entity_id
_entity_poly.type
_entity_poly.pdbx_seq_one_letter_code
_entity_poly.pdbx_strand_id
1 'polypeptide(L)' 'MFQLVNLEYLELGDNRIKKIENLDSNCNIVRLFLGANQIRKIENLTSLKKIEVLSLPANAITVVEFAQNMIH' A
#
# COMPACT_ATOMS: atom_id res chain seq x y z
N MET A 1 13.74 -16.40 2.38
CA MET A 1 12.64 -15.81 3.18
C MET A 1 11.38 -15.93 2.35
N PHE A 2 10.33 -16.59 2.84
CA PHE A 2 9.14 -16.88 2.03
C PHE A 2 8.33 -15.59 1.81
N GLN A 3 7.93 -15.34 0.56
CA GLN A 3 7.07 -14.21 0.19
C GLN A 3 5.64 -14.70 -0.05
N LEU A 4 4.66 -13.91 0.41
CA LEU A 4 3.24 -14.19 0.25
C LEU A 4 2.73 -13.60 -1.08
N VAL A 5 3.24 -14.11 -2.20
CA VAL A 5 3.03 -13.56 -3.55
C VAL A 5 1.59 -13.64 -4.05
N ASN A 6 0.75 -14.46 -3.43
CA ASN A 6 -0.65 -14.66 -3.77
C ASN A 6 -1.62 -13.93 -2.83
N LEU A 7 -1.14 -12.98 -2.01
CA LEU A 7 -2.04 -12.16 -1.21
C LEU A 7 -2.91 -11.27 -2.09
N GLU A 8 -4.23 -11.37 -1.93
CA GLU A 8 -5.22 -10.49 -2.55
C GLU A 8 -5.75 -9.43 -1.58
N TYR A 9 -5.74 -9.73 -0.29
CA TYR A 9 -6.24 -8.88 0.78
C TYR A 9 -5.17 -8.73 1.87
N LEU A 10 -4.86 -7.49 2.24
CA LEU A 10 -3.93 -7.17 3.31
C LEU A 10 -4.51 -6.07 4.20
N GLU A 11 -4.77 -6.42 5.47
CA GLU A 11 -5.22 -5.50 6.52
C GLU A 11 -4.10 -5.30 7.53
N LEU A 12 -3.68 -4.05 7.67
CA LEU A 12 -2.59 -3.59 8.54
C LEU A 12 -3.01 -2.34 9.34
N GLY A 13 -4.31 -2.16 9.54
CA GLY A 13 -4.86 -1.09 10.36
C GLY A 13 -4.39 -1.15 11.82
N ASP A 14 -4.40 0.02 12.47
CA ASP A 14 -4.04 0.16 13.90
C ASP A 14 -2.65 -0.37 14.24
N ASN A 15 -1.66 0.09 13.47
CA ASN A 15 -0.26 -0.26 13.65
C ASN A 15 0.60 1.01 13.76
N ARG A 16 1.93 0.84 13.81
CA ARG A 16 2.90 1.94 13.87
C ARG A 16 3.71 2.07 12.59
N ILE A 17 3.13 1.70 11.45
CA ILE A 17 3.80 1.75 10.15
C ILE A 17 4.03 3.21 9.78
N LYS A 18 5.28 3.55 9.46
CA LYS A 18 5.69 4.91 9.07
C LYS A 18 5.92 5.05 7.57
N LYS A 19 6.17 3.93 6.90
CA LYS A 19 6.56 3.87 5.49
C LYS A 19 5.96 2.63 4.85
N ILE A 20 5.50 2.80 3.62
CA ILE A 20 5.05 1.69 2.76
C ILE A 20 6.28 1.13 2.06
N GLU A 21 6.62 -0.13 2.31
CA GLU A 21 7.77 -0.81 1.72
C GLU A 21 7.59 -2.34 1.79
N ASN A 22 8.45 -3.08 1.07
CA ASN A 22 8.43 -4.55 0.98
C ASN A 22 7.18 -5.14 0.30
N LEU A 23 6.54 -4.38 -0.59
CA LEU A 23 5.38 -4.82 -1.38
C LEU A 23 5.72 -5.10 -2.86
N ASP A 24 7.01 -5.08 -3.23
CA ASP A 24 7.47 -5.20 -4.62
C ASP A 24 7.04 -6.51 -5.29
N SER A 25 6.89 -7.59 -4.50
CA SER A 25 6.50 -8.92 -4.99
C SER A 25 5.00 -9.21 -4.85
N ASN A 26 4.22 -8.30 -4.25
CA ASN A 26 2.80 -8.50 -3.96
C ASN A 26 1.89 -7.98 -5.08
N CYS A 27 2.18 -8.38 -6.32
CA CYS A 27 1.45 -7.92 -7.52
C CYS A 27 -0.03 -8.35 -7.58
N ASN A 28 -0.45 -9.25 -6.70
CA ASN A 28 -1.82 -9.77 -6.64
C ASN A 28 -2.72 -9.06 -5.61
N ILE A 29 -2.22 -8.10 -4.84
CA ILE A 29 -3.04 -7.38 -3.86
C ILE A 29 -4.12 -6.58 -4.59
N VAL A 30 -5.37 -6.83 -4.22
CA VAL A 30 -6.57 -6.13 -4.69
C VAL A 30 -7.04 -5.11 -3.65
N ARG A 31 -6.91 -5.45 -2.36
CA ARG A 31 -7.34 -4.58 -1.25
C ARG A 31 -6.23 -4.43 -0.21
N LEU A 32 -5.84 -3.18 0.03
CA LEU A 32 -4.82 -2.80 1.02
C LEU A 32 -5.39 -1.79 2.01
N PHE A 33 -5.46 -2.19 3.27
CA PHE A 33 -5.92 -1.34 4.37
C PHE A 33 -4.76 -1.03 5.31
N LEU A 34 -4.49 0.27 5.47
CA LEU A 34 -3.37 0.84 6.23
C LEU A 34 -3.88 1.95 7.17
N GLY A 35 -5.15 1.89 7.57
CA GLY A 35 -5.77 2.89 8.45
C GLY A 35 -5.09 2.98 9.82
N ALA A 36 -5.22 4.11 10.52
CA ALA A 36 -4.66 4.31 11.85
C ALA A 36 -3.17 3.90 11.95
N ASN A 37 -2.35 4.48 11.08
CA ASN A 37 -0.89 4.30 11.05
C ASN A 37 -0.18 5.67 11.11
N GLN A 38 1.13 5.71 10.92
CA GLN A 38 1.96 6.93 10.99
C GLN A 38 2.59 7.28 9.63
N ILE A 39 1.94 6.86 8.53
CA ILE A 39 2.44 7.07 7.17
C ILE A 39 2.34 8.55 6.82
N ARG A 40 3.44 9.12 6.31
CA ARG A 40 3.51 10.54 5.89
C ARG A 40 3.50 10.75 4.39
N LYS A 41 3.85 9.71 3.63
CA LYS A 41 4.01 9.76 2.19
C LYS A 41 3.37 8.53 1.55
N ILE A 42 2.58 8.75 0.52
CA ILE A 42 2.12 7.68 -0.37
C ILE A 42 3.24 7.44 -1.39
N GLU A 43 3.87 6.27 -1.32
CA GLU A 43 5.01 5.84 -2.16
C GLU A 43 5.07 4.31 -2.26
N ASN A 44 5.91 3.77 -3.17
CA ASN A 44 6.19 2.33 -3.31
C ASN A 44 4.96 1.44 -3.59
N LEU A 45 3.99 1.96 -4.36
CA LEU A 45 2.79 1.22 -4.75
C LEU A 45 2.81 0.74 -6.22
N THR A 46 3.91 0.95 -6.93
CA THR A 46 4.03 0.68 -8.38
C THR A 46 3.88 -0.80 -8.77
N SER A 47 4.20 -1.72 -7.86
CA SER A 47 4.05 -3.17 -8.08
C SER A 47 2.61 -3.66 -7.97
N LEU A 48 1.72 -2.90 -7.32
CA LEU A 48 0.34 -3.30 -6.99
C LEU A 48 -0.61 -3.14 -8.19
N LYS A 49 -0.34 -3.89 -9.26
CA LYS A 49 -1.04 -3.76 -10.55
C LYS A 49 -2.53 -4.09 -10.51
N LYS A 50 -2.99 -4.83 -9.50
CA LYS A 50 -4.39 -5.26 -9.35
C LYS A 50 -5.14 -4.49 -8.25
N ILE A 51 -4.54 -3.45 -7.68
CA ILE A 51 -5.17 -2.75 -6.55
C ILE A 51 -6.44 -2.03 -6.98
N GLU A 52 -7.53 -2.33 -6.30
CA GLU A 52 -8.84 -1.69 -6.48
C GLU A 52 -9.20 -0.83 -5.28
N VAL A 53 -8.74 -1.24 -4.08
CA VAL A 53 -9.04 -0.55 -2.82
C VAL A 53 -7.74 -0.26 -2.07
N LEU A 54 -7.48 1.03 -1.83
CA LEU A 54 -6.42 1.52 -0.95
C LEU A 54 -7.03 2.40 0.13
N SER A 55 -6.95 1.98 1.39
CA SER A 55 -7.50 2.71 2.54
C SER A 55 -6.39 3.16 3.47
N LEU A 56 -6.27 4.47 3.68
CA LEU A 56 -5.26 5.11 4.53
C LEU A 56 -5.83 6.10 5.57
N PRO A 57 -7.07 5.95 6.10
CA PRO A 57 -7.63 6.92 7.03
C PRO A 57 -6.79 7.01 8.31
N ALA A 58 -6.84 8.14 9.01
CA ALA A 58 -6.09 8.33 10.25
C ALA A 58 -4.57 8.05 10.13
N ASN A 59 -3.96 8.51 9.04
CA ASN A 59 -2.51 8.64 8.88
C ASN A 59 -2.10 10.12 8.91
N ALA A 60 -0.79 10.40 8.82
CA ALA A 60 -0.22 11.74 8.79
C ALA A 60 0.25 12.14 7.38
N ILE A 61 -0.51 11.79 6.34
CA ILE A 61 -0.11 11.95 4.94
C ILE A 61 -0.01 13.44 4.59
N THR A 62 1.18 13.88 4.20
CA THR A 62 1.48 15.24 3.76
C THR A 62 1.97 15.29 2.31
N VAL A 63 2.35 14.14 1.74
CA VAL A 63 2.90 14.04 0.39
C VAL A 63 2.25 12.86 -0.34
N VAL A 64 1.85 13.10 -1.58
CA VAL A 64 1.43 12.05 -2.53
C VAL A 64 2.41 12.08 -3.70
N GLU A 65 3.19 11.01 -3.86
CA GLU A 65 4.05 10.85 -5.02
C GLU A 65 3.34 9.99 -6.06
N PHE A 66 3.02 10.60 -7.20
CA PHE A 66 2.42 9.88 -8.32
C PHE A 66 3.51 9.18 -9.12
N ALA A 67 3.45 7.85 -9.17
CA ALA A 67 4.07 7.10 -10.26
C ALA A 67 3.09 7.12 -11.45
N GLN A 68 3.55 7.53 -12.63
CA GLN A 68 2.75 7.86 -13.84
C GLN A 68 1.93 6.72 -14.49
N ASN A 69 1.50 5.66 -13.79
CA ASN A 69 0.94 4.46 -14.44
C ASN A 69 -0.58 4.26 -14.29
N MET A 70 -1.39 5.33 -14.26
CA MET A 70 -2.85 5.21 -14.18
C MET A 70 -3.57 6.05 -15.24
N ILE A 71 -3.22 5.86 -16.53
CA ILE A 71 -4.15 6.08 -17.64
C ILE A 71 -3.77 5.06 -18.73
N HIS A 72 -4.54 3.98 -18.86
CA HIS A 72 -4.93 3.28 -20.10
C HIS A 72 -6.22 2.52 -19.80
#